data_AF-A0A1E5ULQ4-F1
#
_entry.id   AF-A0A1E5ULQ4-F1
#
_cell.length_a   1.000
_cell.length_b   1.000
_cell.length_c   1.000
_cell.angle_alpha   90.00
_cell.angle_beta   90.00
_cell.angle_gamma   90.00
#
_symmetry.space_group_name_H-M   'P 1'
#
loop_
_entity.id
_entity.type
_entity.pdbx_description
1 polymer ?
#
loop_
_entity_poly.entity_id
_entity_poly.type
_entity_poly.pdbx_seq_one_letter_code
_entity_poly.pdbx_strand_id
1 'polypeptide(L)'
;MSMLSRCISCKSTTMISPDSKRVRRRPDGSASAMPERDWRLLPDDVVVLIGDRLLADNDVDYYMDFHAACKSWRLATVDPKEDATDPRFQPRAWAVQKYFGSPRLNNFVSMVNLKTGRLLCKKLPMLKNYRYYINTMDGGFLVLWEGGLPPWSTYRAVVLNPFTGTKAYFAVPIFF
;
A
#
# COMPACT_ATOMS: atom_id res chain seq x y z
N MET A 1 -4.41 -29.13 -26.92
CA MET A 1 -5.36 -28.31 -26.13
C MET A 1 -4.66 -27.04 -25.72
N SER A 2 -5.11 -25.94 -26.33
CA SER A 2 -4.68 -24.56 -26.09
C SER A 2 -5.18 -24.08 -24.73
N MET A 3 -4.32 -23.42 -23.95
CA MET A 3 -4.74 -22.31 -23.09
C MET A 3 -3.60 -21.29 -23.02
N LEU A 4 -3.68 -20.32 -23.94
CA LEU A 4 -2.96 -19.06 -23.91
C LEU A 4 -3.32 -18.30 -22.63
N SER A 5 -2.46 -18.31 -21.61
CA SER A 5 -2.57 -17.33 -20.53
C SER A 5 -1.92 -16.03 -20.97
N ARG A 6 -2.76 -15.06 -21.35
CA ARG A 6 -2.35 -13.71 -21.74
C ARG A 6 -1.73 -13.01 -20.53
N CYS A 7 -0.45 -12.68 -20.62
CA CYS A 7 0.18 -11.71 -19.73
C CYS A 7 -0.48 -10.34 -19.94
N ILE A 8 -1.28 -9.88 -18.98
CA ILE A 8 -1.75 -8.49 -18.94
C ILE A 8 -0.56 -7.61 -18.58
N SER A 9 0.09 -7.09 -19.61
CA SER A 9 1.16 -6.11 -19.51
C SER A 9 0.59 -4.78 -19.03
N CYS A 10 0.78 -4.45 -17.75
CA CYS A 10 0.53 -3.10 -17.24
C CYS A 10 1.65 -2.15 -17.72
N LYS A 11 1.49 -1.62 -18.94
CA LYS A 11 2.31 -0.52 -19.46
C LYS A 11 1.48 0.75 -19.40
N SER A 12 1.72 1.57 -18.39
CA SER A 12 1.35 2.99 -18.44
C SER A 12 2.66 3.78 -18.53
N THR A 13 3.10 4.01 -19.76
CA THR A 13 4.23 4.88 -20.08
C THR A 13 3.68 5.97 -20.96
N THR A 14 3.33 7.11 -20.36
CA THR A 14 3.03 8.34 -21.07
C THR A 14 4.31 8.80 -21.76
N MET A 15 4.34 8.70 -23.09
CA MET A 15 5.41 9.27 -23.91
C MET A 15 5.29 10.79 -23.88
N ILE A 16 6.29 11.46 -23.32
CA ILE A 16 6.47 12.91 -23.46
C ILE A 16 7.14 13.15 -24.81
N SER A 17 6.41 13.80 -25.72
CA SER A 17 6.94 14.33 -26.99
C SER A 17 7.50 15.74 -26.76
N PRO A 18 8.73 16.07 -27.22
CA PRO A 18 9.21 17.44 -27.20
C PRO A 18 8.87 18.16 -28.51
N ASP A 19 8.74 19.47 -28.40
CA ASP A 19 8.58 20.50 -29.43
C ASP A 19 7.17 20.79 -29.99
N SER A 20 6.55 21.82 -29.41
CA SER A 20 5.72 22.75 -30.17
C SER A 20 6.01 24.19 -29.75
N LYS A 21 6.41 24.97 -30.76
CA LYS A 21 6.89 26.35 -30.71
C LYS A 21 5.88 27.28 -30.05
N ARG A 22 6.33 28.05 -29.05
CA ARG A 22 5.53 28.98 -28.24
C ARG A 22 5.23 30.26 -29.02
N VAL A 23 4.09 30.33 -29.70
CA VAL A 23 3.54 31.59 -30.21
C VAL A 23 2.99 32.40 -29.04
N ARG A 24 3.60 33.54 -28.73
CA ARG A 24 3.13 34.47 -27.69
C ARG A 24 1.83 35.14 -28.16
N ARG A 25 0.68 34.70 -27.66
CA ARG A 25 -0.57 35.46 -27.71
C ARG A 25 -0.64 36.40 -26.50
N ARG A 26 -1.07 37.64 -26.74
CA ARG A 26 -1.29 38.69 -25.73
C ARG A 26 -2.39 38.26 -24.75
N PRO A 27 -2.31 38.59 -23.46
CA PRO A 27 -3.39 38.31 -22.53
C PRO A 27 -4.46 39.41 -22.67
N ASP A 28 -5.52 39.10 -23.41
CA ASP A 28 -6.79 39.81 -23.30
C ASP A 28 -7.65 39.18 -22.21
N GLY A 29 -8.26 40.03 -21.39
CA GLY A 29 -9.44 39.70 -20.61
C GLY A 29 -9.17 39.20 -19.20
N SER A 30 -9.46 40.05 -18.24
CA SER A 30 -9.63 39.74 -16.82
C SER A 30 -10.74 38.69 -16.61
N ALA A 31 -10.39 37.41 -16.73
CA ALA A 31 -11.16 36.37 -16.08
C ALA A 31 -10.88 36.48 -14.58
N SER A 32 -11.93 36.78 -13.80
CA SER A 32 -11.93 36.63 -12.34
C SER A 32 -11.48 35.20 -12.01
N ALA A 33 -10.19 35.03 -11.74
CA ALA A 33 -9.63 33.77 -11.28
C ALA A 33 -10.23 33.50 -9.91
N MET A 34 -11.22 32.60 -9.86
CA MET A 34 -11.62 31.97 -8.60
C MET A 34 -10.33 31.49 -7.93
N PRO A 35 -10.09 31.83 -6.65
CA PRO A 35 -8.89 31.39 -5.97
C PRO A 35 -8.85 29.86 -6.10
N GLU A 36 -7.76 29.37 -6.68
CA GLU A 36 -7.52 27.96 -6.86
C GLU A 36 -7.71 27.28 -5.50
N ARG A 37 -8.68 26.36 -5.41
CA ARG A 37 -9.00 25.71 -4.13
C ARG A 37 -7.86 24.77 -3.78
N ASP A 38 -6.99 25.23 -2.89
CA ASP A 38 -5.91 24.42 -2.37
C ASP A 38 -6.44 23.44 -1.32
N TRP A 39 -6.68 22.20 -1.74
CA TRP A 39 -7.13 21.11 -0.86
C TRP A 39 -6.16 20.85 0.30
N ARG A 40 -4.89 21.27 0.21
CA ARG A 40 -3.92 21.13 1.32
C ARG A 40 -4.30 21.98 2.54
N LEU A 41 -5.13 23.00 2.34
CA LEU A 41 -5.62 23.94 3.36
C LEU A 41 -6.99 23.54 3.93
N LEU A 42 -7.46 22.31 3.69
CA LEU A 42 -8.64 21.81 4.38
C LEU A 42 -8.46 21.93 5.91
N PRO A 43 -9.49 22.37 6.64
CA PRO A 43 -9.50 22.33 8.10
C PRO A 43 -9.21 20.92 8.63
N ASP A 44 -8.46 20.83 9.73
CA ASP A 44 -8.01 19.55 10.29
C ASP A 44 -9.18 18.62 10.65
N ASP A 45 -10.30 19.16 11.14
CA ASP A 45 -11.52 18.41 11.45
C ASP A 45 -12.12 17.71 10.22
N VAL A 46 -12.07 18.36 9.06
CA VAL A 46 -12.51 17.78 7.78
C VAL A 46 -11.55 16.69 7.34
N VAL A 47 -10.24 16.91 7.48
CA VAL A 47 -9.22 15.90 7.13
C VAL A 47 -9.36 14.66 8.01
N VAL A 48 -9.53 14.84 9.32
CA VAL A 48 -9.79 13.76 10.28
C VAL A 48 -11.05 13.00 9.90
N LEU A 49 -12.15 13.71 9.61
CA LEU A 49 -13.41 13.08 9.22
C LEU A 49 -13.27 12.21 7.95
N ILE A 50 -12.54 12.69 6.94
CA ILE A 50 -12.27 11.91 5.72
C ILE A 50 -11.44 10.67 6.07
N GLY A 51 -10.38 10.83 6.86
CA GLY A 51 -9.54 9.73 7.31
C GLY A 51 -10.33 8.65 8.06
N ASP A 52 -11.15 9.06 9.03
CA ASP A 52 -11.99 8.15 9.82
C ASP A 52 -13.01 7.41 8.95
N ARG A 53 -13.56 8.05 7.92
CA ARG A 53 -14.47 7.40 6.97
C ARG A 53 -13.77 6.32 6.14
N LEU A 54 -12.58 6.60 5.61
CA LEU A 54 -11.78 5.61 4.88
C LEU A 54 -11.47 4.38 5.76
N LEU A 55 -11.15 4.61 7.03
CA LEU A 55 -10.89 3.51 7.98
C LEU A 55 -12.16 2.73 8.33
N ALA A 56 -13.29 3.41 8.53
CA ALA A 56 -14.57 2.79 8.81
C ALA A 56 -15.04 1.86 7.67
N ASP A 57 -14.76 2.25 6.42
CA ASP A 57 -15.07 1.46 5.22
C ASP A 57 -14.03 0.37 4.91
N ASN A 58 -13.02 0.20 5.78
CA ASN A 58 -11.93 -0.77 5.62
C ASN A 58 -11.09 -0.54 4.35
N ASP A 59 -11.01 0.70 3.89
CA ASP A 59 -10.18 1.16 2.79
C ASP A 59 -8.84 1.71 3.31
N VAL A 60 -8.13 0.85 4.05
CA VAL A 60 -6.87 1.18 4.73
C VAL A 60 -5.80 1.67 3.74
N ASP A 61 -5.77 1.15 2.52
CA ASP A 61 -4.80 1.59 1.53
C ASP A 61 -5.11 2.99 0.98
N TYR A 62 -6.38 3.34 0.77
CA TYR A 62 -6.74 4.72 0.45
C TYR A 62 -6.46 5.66 1.60
N TYR A 63 -6.67 5.22 2.85
CA TYR A 63 -6.23 5.99 4.00
C TYR A 63 -4.72 6.25 3.97
N MET A 64 -3.90 5.23 3.66
CA MET A 64 -2.44 5.41 3.60
C MET A 64 -2.03 6.39 2.51
N ASP A 65 -2.68 6.36 1.34
CA ASP A 65 -2.43 7.31 0.26
C ASP A 65 -2.87 8.73 0.64
N PHE A 66 -4.04 8.86 1.29
CA PHE A 66 -4.57 10.11 1.83
C PHE A 66 -3.64 10.72 2.89
N HIS A 67 -3.25 9.94 3.89
CA HIS A 67 -2.30 10.32 4.94
C HIS A 67 -0.90 10.68 4.37
N ALA A 68 -0.52 10.09 3.24
CA ALA A 68 0.75 10.39 2.57
C ALA A 68 0.71 11.65 1.69
N ALA A 69 -0.47 12.15 1.31
CA ALA A 69 -0.64 13.18 0.28
C ALA A 69 0.13 14.48 0.57
N CYS A 70 0.08 14.99 1.81
CA CYS A 70 0.82 16.17 2.22
C CYS A 70 1.12 16.18 3.72
N LYS A 71 2.00 17.09 4.16
CA LYS A 71 2.44 17.17 5.57
C LYS A 71 1.30 17.62 6.51
N SER A 72 0.46 18.57 6.10
CA SER A 72 -0.65 19.05 6.94
C SER A 72 -1.62 17.90 7.22
N TRP A 73 -2.04 17.17 6.18
CA TRP A 73 -2.95 16.05 6.36
C TRP A 73 -2.37 14.93 7.21
N ARG A 74 -1.08 14.63 7.01
CA ARG A 74 -0.36 13.65 7.84
C ARG A 74 -0.34 14.00 9.33
N LEU A 75 -0.19 15.28 9.65
CA LEU A 75 -0.17 15.75 11.04
C LEU A 75 -1.56 15.76 11.67
N ALA A 76 -2.61 15.98 10.87
CA ALA A 76 -3.98 15.98 11.35
C ALA A 76 -4.54 14.57 11.60
N THR A 77 -3.99 13.55 10.94
CA THR A 77 -4.53 12.18 10.96
C THR A 77 -3.66 11.24 11.80
N VAL A 78 -4.25 10.13 12.24
CA VAL A 78 -3.57 9.15 13.11
C VAL A 78 -2.45 8.44 12.34
N ASP A 79 -1.22 8.45 12.85
CA ASP A 79 -0.15 7.62 12.29
C ASP A 79 -0.32 6.17 12.78
N PRO A 80 -0.51 5.18 11.88
CA PRO A 80 -0.64 3.77 12.27
C PRO A 80 0.60 3.21 12.97
N LYS A 81 1.72 3.93 13.01
CA LYS A 81 2.92 3.55 13.76
C LYS A 81 2.84 3.88 15.24
N GLU A 82 1.96 4.81 15.64
CA GLU A 82 1.77 5.15 17.05
C GLU A 82 1.12 4.00 17.82
N ASP A 83 0.15 3.33 17.19
CA ASP A 83 -0.45 2.10 17.70
C ASP A 83 -0.61 1.06 16.57
N ALA A 84 0.34 0.14 16.50
CA ALA A 84 0.31 -0.97 15.54
C ALA A 84 -0.82 -1.99 15.80
N THR A 85 -1.46 -1.93 16.96
CA THR A 85 -2.53 -2.85 17.37
C THR A 85 -3.93 -2.30 17.09
N ASP A 86 -4.04 -1.02 16.74
CA ASP A 86 -5.31 -0.36 16.45
C ASP A 86 -6.12 -1.16 15.40
N PRO A 87 -7.30 -1.68 15.78
CA PRO A 87 -8.15 -2.49 14.91
C PRO A 87 -8.55 -1.83 13.59
N ARG A 88 -8.54 -0.49 13.51
CA ARG A 88 -8.90 0.26 12.31
C ARG A 88 -7.89 0.09 11.17
N PHE A 89 -6.63 -0.17 11.51
CA PHE A 89 -5.56 -0.39 10.53
C PHE A 89 -5.34 -1.86 10.18
N GLN A 90 -6.11 -2.77 10.80
CA GLN A 90 -6.02 -4.19 10.50
C GLN A 90 -6.67 -4.46 9.13
N PRO A 91 -5.96 -5.09 8.17
CA PRO A 91 -6.57 -5.47 6.90
C PRO A 91 -7.74 -6.41 7.16
N ARG A 92 -8.90 -6.17 6.54
CA ARG A 92 -10.01 -7.14 6.55
C ARG A 92 -10.45 -7.47 5.14
N ALA A 93 -10.83 -8.72 4.92
CA ALA A 93 -11.31 -9.20 3.62
C ALA A 93 -10.30 -8.98 2.49
N TRP A 94 -9.02 -9.23 2.75
CA TRP A 94 -7.97 -9.19 1.74
C TRP A 94 -7.34 -10.57 1.57
N ALA A 95 -7.40 -11.11 0.35
CA ALA A 95 -6.60 -12.26 -0.03
C ALA A 95 -5.27 -11.80 -0.60
N VAL A 96 -4.18 -12.42 -0.14
CA VAL A 96 -2.83 -12.03 -0.51
C VAL A 96 -2.20 -13.07 -1.44
N GLN A 97 -1.56 -12.62 -2.51
CA GLN A 97 -0.86 -13.46 -3.48
C GLN A 97 0.52 -12.86 -3.73
N LYS A 98 1.59 -13.63 -3.53
CA LYS A 98 2.94 -13.23 -3.93
C LYS A 98 3.38 -14.01 -5.16
N TYR A 99 4.25 -13.38 -5.92
CA TYR A 99 4.90 -13.95 -7.09
C TYR A 99 6.03 -14.89 -6.67
N PHE A 100 5.75 -16.20 -6.61
CA PHE A 100 6.79 -17.22 -6.42
C PHE A 100 7.67 -17.36 -7.67
N GLY A 101 8.95 -17.69 -7.48
CA GLY A 101 9.86 -18.10 -8.57
C GLY A 101 10.32 -16.99 -9.53
N SER A 102 9.84 -15.75 -9.40
CA SER A 102 10.32 -14.61 -10.17
C SER A 102 11.23 -13.72 -9.31
N PRO A 103 12.57 -13.76 -9.51
CA PRO A 103 13.51 -12.94 -8.73
C PRO A 103 13.23 -11.43 -8.82
N ARG A 104 12.63 -10.98 -9.93
CA ARG A 104 12.26 -9.57 -10.14
C ARG A 104 11.03 -9.14 -9.34
N LEU A 105 10.17 -10.08 -8.98
CA LEU A 105 8.90 -9.83 -8.29
C LEU A 105 8.89 -10.34 -6.84
N ASN A 106 10.03 -10.80 -6.33
CA ASN A 106 10.14 -11.36 -4.98
C ASN A 106 9.87 -10.34 -3.85
N ASN A 107 9.86 -9.05 -4.20
CA ASN A 107 9.55 -7.92 -3.34
C ASN A 107 8.19 -7.28 -3.65
N PHE A 108 7.34 -7.92 -4.45
CA PHE A 108 5.98 -7.48 -4.72
C PHE A 108 4.96 -8.46 -4.16
N VAL A 109 3.84 -7.90 -3.73
CA VAL A 109 2.67 -8.63 -3.27
C VAL A 109 1.44 -8.08 -3.98
N SER A 110 0.62 -8.96 -4.50
CA SER A 110 -0.72 -8.66 -4.98
C SER A 110 -1.72 -8.95 -3.88
N MET A 111 -2.72 -8.09 -3.73
CA MET A 111 -3.77 -8.22 -2.75
C MET A 111 -5.10 -8.01 -3.45
N VAL A 112 -6.08 -8.87 -3.18
CA VAL A 112 -7.43 -8.77 -3.72
C VAL A 112 -8.38 -8.51 -2.58
N ASN A 113 -9.12 -7.41 -2.64
CA ASN A 113 -10.21 -7.13 -1.72
C ASN A 113 -11.35 -8.10 -2.05
N LEU A 114 -11.69 -8.97 -1.11
CA LEU A 114 -12.70 -10.01 -1.28
C LEU A 114 -14.13 -9.45 -1.30
N LYS A 115 -14.36 -8.24 -0.80
CA LYS A 115 -15.68 -7.58 -0.86
C LYS A 115 -15.88 -6.84 -2.17
N THR A 116 -14.87 -6.10 -2.64
CA THR A 116 -14.98 -5.21 -3.81
C THR A 116 -14.36 -5.78 -5.09
N GLY A 117 -13.58 -6.86 -4.99
CA GLY A 117 -12.81 -7.43 -6.11
C GLY A 117 -11.58 -6.60 -6.50
N ARG A 118 -11.28 -5.52 -5.76
CA ARG A 118 -10.19 -4.59 -6.09
C ARG A 118 -8.83 -5.24 -5.95
N LEU A 119 -8.00 -5.14 -6.99
CA LEU A 119 -6.62 -5.62 -7.00
C LEU A 119 -5.65 -4.48 -6.65
N LEU A 120 -4.79 -4.72 -5.68
CA LEU A 120 -3.69 -3.84 -5.30
C LEU A 120 -2.36 -4.58 -5.42
N CYS A 121 -1.36 -3.94 -6.04
CA CYS A 121 0.00 -4.47 -6.09
C CYS A 121 0.94 -3.55 -5.31
N LYS A 122 1.60 -4.07 -4.28
CA LYS A 122 2.48 -3.29 -3.42
C LYS A 122 3.90 -3.82 -3.45
N LYS A 123 4.87 -2.91 -3.58
CA LYS A 123 6.28 -3.20 -3.41
C LYS A 123 6.63 -3.18 -1.92
N LEU A 124 7.08 -4.31 -1.40
CA LEU A 124 7.55 -4.49 -0.04
C LEU A 124 9.02 -4.95 -0.09
N PRO A 125 9.99 -4.01 -0.12
CA PRO A 125 11.42 -4.32 -0.31
C PRO A 125 11.97 -5.36 0.67
N MET A 126 11.44 -5.39 1.88
CA MET A 126 11.85 -6.29 2.96
C MET A 126 11.57 -7.77 2.68
N LEU A 127 10.64 -8.10 1.76
CA LEU A 127 10.30 -9.49 1.43
C LEU A 127 11.44 -10.28 0.78
N LYS A 128 12.49 -9.61 0.30
CA LYS A 128 13.70 -10.26 -0.23
C LYS A 128 14.40 -11.15 0.81
N ASN A 129 14.22 -10.84 2.10
CA ASN A 129 14.92 -11.51 3.20
C ASN A 129 14.10 -12.68 3.79
N TYR A 130 12.85 -12.87 3.35
CA TYR A 130 11.92 -13.85 3.92
C TYR A 130 11.56 -14.93 2.91
N ARG A 131 11.61 -16.19 3.36
CA ARG A 131 11.51 -17.39 2.49
C ARG A 131 10.08 -17.93 2.37
N TYR A 132 9.28 -17.88 3.43
CA TYR A 132 7.98 -18.55 3.52
C TYR A 132 6.90 -17.61 4.07
N TYR A 133 5.66 -17.78 3.60
CA TYR A 133 4.52 -17.03 4.08
C TYR A 133 3.23 -17.85 4.11
N ILE A 134 2.44 -17.64 5.17
CA ILE A 134 1.10 -18.21 5.33
C ILE A 134 0.13 -17.04 5.18
N ASN A 135 -0.85 -17.18 4.28
CA ASN A 135 -1.94 -16.24 4.15
C ASN A 135 -2.95 -16.49 5.26
N THR A 136 -3.29 -15.46 6.03
CA THR A 136 -4.51 -15.48 6.85
C THR A 136 -5.70 -15.30 5.92
N MET A 137 -6.70 -16.20 6.00
CA MET A 137 -7.81 -16.30 5.04
C MET A 137 -8.72 -15.06 5.02
N ASP A 138 -8.67 -14.22 6.05
CA ASP A 138 -9.55 -13.06 6.23
C ASP A 138 -8.83 -11.77 6.68
N GLY A 139 -7.67 -11.88 7.34
CA GLY A 139 -6.96 -10.76 7.97
C GLY A 139 -5.94 -10.03 7.11
N GLY A 140 -5.68 -10.45 5.86
CA GLY A 140 -4.74 -9.79 4.93
C GLY A 140 -3.30 -9.56 5.43
N PHE A 141 -2.93 -10.13 6.58
CA PHE A 141 -1.59 -10.05 7.15
C PHE A 141 -0.64 -11.01 6.44
N LEU A 142 0.63 -10.64 6.43
CA LEU A 142 1.72 -11.47 5.92
C LEU A 142 2.46 -12.10 7.09
N VAL A 143 2.33 -13.41 7.29
CA VAL A 143 3.23 -14.16 8.17
C VAL A 143 4.51 -14.45 7.38
N LEU A 144 5.68 -14.11 7.91
CA LEU A 144 6.97 -14.23 7.24
C LEU A 144 7.93 -15.05 8.10
N TRP A 145 8.70 -15.94 7.49
CA TRP A 145 9.78 -16.67 8.17
C TRP A 145 11.15 -16.06 7.87
N GLU A 146 11.87 -15.64 8.91
CA GLU A 146 13.22 -15.11 8.78
C GLU A 146 14.20 -16.23 8.37
N GLY A 147 14.74 -16.11 7.16
CA GLY A 147 15.69 -17.09 6.62
C GLY A 147 17.14 -16.67 6.86
N GLY A 148 18.03 -17.64 7.10
CA GLY A 148 19.47 -17.39 7.21
C GLY A 148 20.00 -17.22 8.63
N LEU A 149 19.17 -17.40 9.66
CA LEU A 149 19.63 -17.52 11.03
C LEU A 149 20.26 -18.91 11.28
N PRO A 150 21.29 -19.01 12.15
CA PRO A 150 21.89 -20.28 12.51
C PRO A 150 20.88 -21.26 13.14
N PRO A 151 21.09 -22.58 13.02
CA PRO A 151 20.17 -23.61 13.54
C PRO A 151 19.82 -23.49 15.03
N TRP A 152 20.70 -22.87 15.83
CA TRP A 152 20.53 -22.68 17.28
C TRP A 152 19.84 -21.37 17.66
N SER A 153 19.48 -20.52 16.70
CA SER A 153 18.76 -19.28 16.96
C SER A 153 17.26 -19.56 16.96
N THR A 154 16.53 -19.08 17.95
CA THR A 154 15.05 -19.06 17.93
C THR A 154 14.60 -18.33 16.66
N TYR A 155 14.10 -19.08 15.69
CA TYR A 155 13.54 -18.51 14.48
C TYR A 155 12.36 -17.61 14.86
N ARG A 156 12.39 -16.37 14.35
CA ARG A 156 11.33 -15.40 14.56
C ARG A 156 10.39 -15.44 13.36
N ALA A 157 9.17 -15.89 13.59
CA ALA A 157 8.08 -15.58 12.66
C ALA A 157 7.75 -14.09 12.80
N VAL A 158 7.50 -13.42 11.68
CA VAL A 158 7.13 -12.00 11.65
C VAL A 158 5.76 -11.87 11.02
N VAL A 159 4.81 -11.30 11.75
CA VAL A 159 3.53 -10.87 11.17
C VAL A 159 3.69 -9.42 10.71
N LEU A 160 3.45 -9.18 9.43
CA LEU A 160 3.58 -7.88 8.78
C LEU A 160 2.21 -7.40 8.31
N ASN A 161 1.85 -6.16 8.67
CA ASN A 161 0.77 -5.45 8.01
C ASN A 161 1.30 -4.86 6.68
N PRO A 162 0.81 -5.30 5.51
CA PRO A 162 1.30 -4.80 4.23
C PRO A 162 0.95 -3.33 3.97
N PHE A 163 -0.08 -2.77 4.61
CA PHE A 163 -0.50 -1.39 4.40
C PHE A 163 0.36 -0.40 5.19
N THR A 164 0.48 -0.63 6.50
CA THR A 164 1.17 0.27 7.43
C THR A 164 2.67 -0.02 7.54
N GLY A 165 3.08 -1.25 7.23
CA GLY A 165 4.45 -1.72 7.42
C GLY A 165 4.78 -2.11 8.87
N THR A 166 3.80 -2.11 9.78
CA THR A 166 3.99 -2.53 11.17
C THR A 166 4.28 -4.03 11.26
N LYS A 167 5.08 -4.42 12.25
CA LYS A 167 5.58 -5.79 12.42
C LYS A 167 5.40 -6.25 13.85
N ALA A 168 5.00 -7.52 14.01
CA ALA A 168 5.03 -8.24 15.27
C ALA A 168 5.92 -9.48 15.13
N TYR A 169 6.80 -9.71 16.09
CA TYR A 169 7.75 -10.82 16.09
C TYR A 169 7.29 -11.90 17.08
N PHE A 170 7.35 -13.15 16.65
CA PHE A 170 6.96 -14.31 17.44
C PHE A 170 8.10 -15.31 17.46
N ALA A 171 8.48 -15.77 18.66
CA ALA A 171 9.35 -16.93 18.79
C ALA A 171 8.53 -18.19 18.48
N VAL A 172 8.97 -18.97 17.49
CA VAL A 172 8.31 -20.23 17.15
C VAL A 172 9.22 -21.38 17.59
N PRO A 173 8.84 -22.17 18.61
CA PRO A 173 9.57 -23.38 18.95
C PRO A 173 9.41 -24.39 17.82
N ILE A 174 10.53 -24.87 17.29
CA ILE A 174 10.52 -25.99 16.35
C ILE A 174 10.61 -27.25 17.19
N PHE A 175 9.57 -28.08 17.14
CA PHE A 175 9.68 -29.47 17.59
C PHE A 175 10.36 -30.24 16.45
N PHE A 176 11.62 -30.65 16.67
CA PHE A 176 12.33 -31.57 15.79
C PHE A 176 11.92 -33.01 16.09
#